data_AF-A0A950TQ85-F1
#
_entry.id   AF-A0A950TQ85-F1
#
_cell.length_a   1.000
_cell.length_b   1.000
_cell.length_c   1.000
_cell.angle_alpha   90.00
_cell.angle_beta   90.00
_cell.angle_gamma   90.00
#
_symmetry.space_group_name_H-M   'P 1'
#
loop_
_entity.id
_entity.type
_entity.pdbx_description
1 polymer ?
#
loop_
_entity_poly.entity_id
_entity_poly.type
_entity_poly.pdbx_seq_one_letter_code
_entity_poly.pdbx_strand_id
1 'polypeptide(L)'
;MTAGTAHTGVEGFLVRYAGLRERLPGDPAIRDAAAEAFRQAGLPTRRVEAWKYTDLRPVAMASFQEPLTPILDSERLLTRVPRICASRLVFVDGRFQEELSTPPTNARF
;
A
#
# COMPACT_ATOMS: atom_id res chain seq x y z
N MET A 1 28.72 -2.08 13.70
CA MET A 1 27.41 -1.48 13.39
C MET A 1 27.36 -1.28 11.89
N THR A 2 26.95 -2.30 11.14
CA THR A 2 26.89 -2.25 9.67
C THR A 2 25.69 -1.39 9.29
N ALA A 3 25.94 -0.25 8.65
CA ALA A 3 24.88 0.57 8.08
C ALA A 3 24.16 -0.26 7.00
N GLY A 4 22.93 -0.70 7.29
CA GLY A 4 22.10 -1.36 6.29
C GLY A 4 21.83 -0.38 5.15
N THR A 5 22.08 -0.79 3.90
CA THR A 5 21.79 0.00 2.71
C THR A 5 20.32 0.42 2.71
N ALA A 6 20.05 1.72 2.72
CA ALA A 6 18.69 2.23 2.61
C ALA A 6 18.19 2.08 1.16
N HIS A 7 17.37 1.07 0.90
CA HIS A 7 16.77 0.86 -0.41
C HIS A 7 15.63 1.86 -0.64
N THR A 8 15.61 2.51 -1.80
CA THR A 8 14.60 3.50 -2.21
C THR A 8 14.00 3.14 -3.57
N GLY A 9 12.92 3.82 -3.95
CA GLY A 9 12.33 3.67 -5.28
C GLY A 9 11.90 2.24 -5.60
N VAL A 10 12.21 1.78 -6.82
CA VAL A 10 11.80 0.45 -7.30
C VAL A 10 12.39 -0.67 -6.43
N GLU A 11 13.68 -0.59 -6.11
CA GLU A 11 14.35 -1.60 -5.27
C GLU A 11 13.76 -1.63 -3.87
N GLY A 12 13.60 -0.47 -3.23
CA GLY A 12 13.00 -0.36 -1.90
C GLY A 12 11.57 -0.92 -1.85
N PHE A 13 10.77 -0.65 -2.88
CA PHE A 13 9.43 -1.21 -3.00
C PHE A 13 9.46 -2.74 -3.14
N LEU A 14 10.32 -3.29 -3.99
CA LEU A 14 10.40 -4.73 -4.24
C LEU A 14 10.94 -5.50 -3.03
N VAL A 15 11.93 -4.94 -2.32
CA VAL A 15 12.44 -5.51 -1.05
C VAL A 15 11.32 -5.55 -0.01
N ARG A 16 10.54 -4.46 0.12
CA ARG A 16 9.36 -4.45 0.98
C ARG A 16 8.36 -5.53 0.57
N TYR A 17 8.03 -5.62 -0.72
CA TYR A 17 7.09 -6.63 -1.21
C TYR A 17 7.55 -8.04 -0.85
N ALA A 18 8.82 -8.38 -1.10
CA ALA A 18 9.38 -9.69 -0.78
C ALA A 18 9.25 -10.02 0.72
N GLY A 19 9.51 -9.05 1.62
CA GLY A 19 9.34 -9.23 3.06
C GLY A 19 7.89 -9.35 3.54
N LEU A 20 6.92 -8.90 2.73
CA LEU A 20 5.48 -8.98 3.00
C LEU A 20 4.77 -10.11 2.25
N ARG A 21 5.44 -10.79 1.30
CA ARG A 21 4.79 -11.70 0.35
C ARG A 21 3.85 -12.71 1.01
N GLU A 22 4.33 -13.42 2.03
CA GLU A 22 3.55 -14.47 2.72
C GLU A 22 2.36 -13.95 3.55
N ARG A 23 2.35 -12.67 3.91
CA ARG A 23 1.29 -12.08 4.75
C ARG A 23 0.27 -11.26 3.95
N LEU A 24 0.52 -11.03 2.66
CA LEU A 24 -0.39 -10.27 1.82
C LEU A 24 -1.59 -11.14 1.42
N PRO A 25 -2.81 -10.59 1.44
CA PRO A 25 -3.99 -11.34 1.04
C PRO A 25 -4.03 -11.53 -0.49
N GLY A 26 -4.77 -12.56 -0.91
CA GLY A 26 -4.98 -12.92 -2.32
C GLY A 26 -3.95 -13.91 -2.85
N ASP A 27 -4.02 -14.19 -4.15
CA ASP A 27 -3.11 -15.13 -4.82
C ASP A 27 -1.69 -14.54 -4.94
N PRO A 28 -0.66 -15.17 -4.32
CA PRO A 28 0.72 -14.70 -4.41
C PRO A 28 1.26 -14.73 -5.85
N ALA A 29 0.79 -15.62 -6.72
CA ALA A 29 1.27 -15.72 -8.09
C ALA A 29 0.95 -14.45 -8.91
N ILE A 30 -0.23 -13.88 -8.72
CA ILE A 30 -0.63 -12.62 -9.38
C ILE A 30 0.26 -11.47 -8.89
N ARG A 31 0.55 -11.42 -7.59
CA ARG A 31 1.40 -10.37 -7.01
C ARG A 31 2.85 -10.52 -7.45
N ASP A 32 3.36 -11.74 -7.57
CA ASP A 32 4.71 -12.01 -8.07
C ASP A 32 4.87 -11.59 -9.53
N ALA A 33 3.88 -11.91 -10.37
CA ALA A 33 3.85 -11.47 -11.76
C ALA A 33 3.85 -9.93 -11.87
N ALA A 34 3.08 -9.24 -11.02
CA ALA A 34 3.07 -7.78 -10.97
C ALA A 34 4.41 -7.20 -10.48
N ALA A 35 5.03 -7.82 -9.47
CA ALA A 35 6.34 -7.42 -8.97
C ALA A 35 7.44 -7.59 -10.04
N GLU A 36 7.39 -8.65 -10.84
CA GLU A 36 8.27 -8.85 -12.00
C GLU A 36 8.07 -7.75 -13.05
N ALA A 37 6.83 -7.53 -13.47
CA ALA A 37 6.51 -6.48 -14.44
C ALA A 37 6.99 -5.11 -13.96
N PHE A 38 6.80 -4.80 -12.68
CA PHE A 38 7.27 -3.55 -12.08
C PHE A 38 8.80 -3.46 -12.00
N ARG A 39 9.50 -4.58 -11.75
CA ARG A 39 10.96 -4.60 -11.77
C ARG A 39 11.52 -4.24 -13.14
N GLN A 40 10.90 -4.75 -14.20
CA GLN A 40 11.32 -4.49 -15.58
C GLN A 40 10.95 -3.08 -16.04
N ALA A 41 9.75 -2.61 -15.71
CA ALA A 41 9.25 -1.30 -16.16
C ALA A 41 9.80 -0.12 -15.33
N GLY A 42 10.01 -0.34 -14.02
CA GLY A 42 10.38 0.69 -13.07
C GLY A 42 9.30 1.76 -12.85
N LEU A 43 9.69 2.87 -12.21
CA LEU A 43 8.84 4.05 -12.10
C LEU A 43 8.92 4.87 -13.39
N PRO A 44 7.78 5.33 -13.94
CA PRO A 44 7.77 6.14 -15.14
C PRO A 44 8.42 7.50 -14.89
N THR A 45 9.00 8.06 -15.95
CA THR A 45 9.59 9.40 -15.94
C THR A 45 8.72 10.37 -16.73
N ARG A 46 8.97 11.67 -16.59
CA ARG A 46 8.27 12.72 -17.36
C ARG A 46 8.47 12.65 -18.89
N ARG A 47 9.33 11.74 -19.38
CA ARG A 47 9.48 11.42 -20.81
C ARG A 47 8.32 10.58 -21.34
N VAL A 48 7.61 9.86 -20.46
CA VAL A 48 6.39 9.15 -20.81
C VAL A 48 5.27 10.19 -20.84
N GLU A 49 4.57 10.33 -21.97
CA GLU A 49 3.55 11.39 -22.15
C GLU A 49 2.48 11.38 -21.05
N ALA A 50 2.04 10.18 -20.60
CA ALA A 50 1.09 10.03 -19.50
C ALA A 50 1.57 10.59 -18.14
N TRP A 51 2.89 10.83 -17.98
CA TRP A 51 3.53 11.31 -16.76
C TRP A 51 4.20 12.68 -16.93
N LYS A 52 4.01 13.35 -18.06
CA LYS A 52 4.68 14.62 -18.40
C LYS A 52 4.51 15.71 -17.33
N TYR A 53 3.37 15.70 -16.65
CA TYR A 53 2.99 16.68 -15.63
C TYR A 53 2.93 16.11 -14.21
N THR A 54 3.30 14.84 -14.02
CA THR A 54 3.29 14.16 -12.72
C THR A 54 4.69 13.67 -12.39
N ASP A 55 5.39 14.42 -11.54
CA ASP A 55 6.76 14.11 -11.16
C ASP A 55 6.82 13.03 -10.07
N LEU A 56 7.35 11.86 -10.42
CA LEU A 56 7.53 10.74 -9.50
C LEU A 56 8.90 10.70 -8.81
N ARG A 57 9.79 11.69 -9.05
CA ARG A 57 11.09 11.74 -8.34
C ARG A 57 10.96 11.63 -6.82
N PRO A 58 9.99 12.30 -6.14
CA PRO A 58 9.82 12.14 -4.70
C PRO A 58 9.52 10.69 -4.28
N VAL A 59 8.73 9.97 -5.07
CA VAL A 59 8.40 8.55 -4.83
C VAL A 59 9.62 7.67 -5.09
N ALA A 60 10.38 7.95 -6.14
CA ALA A 60 11.62 7.23 -6.45
C ALA A 60 12.69 7.40 -5.37
N MET A 61 12.68 8.53 -4.65
CA MET A 61 13.59 8.81 -3.54
C MET A 61 13.06 8.34 -2.18
N ALA A 62 11.80 7.92 -2.09
CA ALA A 62 11.21 7.48 -0.84
C ALA A 62 11.70 6.09 -0.43
N SER A 63 11.78 5.87 0.89
CA SER A 63 11.90 4.53 1.47
C SER A 63 10.52 3.92 1.65
N PHE A 64 10.42 2.61 1.41
CA PHE A 64 9.17 1.87 1.56
C PHE A 64 9.26 0.99 2.80
N GLN A 65 8.64 1.42 3.89
CA GLN A 65 8.65 0.69 5.17
C GLN A 65 7.24 0.38 5.64
N GLU A 66 7.07 -0.76 6.31
CA GLU A 66 5.84 -1.05 7.01
C GLU A 66 5.68 -0.06 8.19
N PRO A 67 4.50 0.54 8.38
CA PRO A 67 4.27 1.37 9.55
C PRO A 67 4.47 0.53 10.82
N LEU A 68 5.45 0.93 11.64
CA LEU A 68 5.80 0.25 12.89
C LEU A 68 4.69 0.39 13.95
N THR A 69 3.77 1.34 13.77
CA THR A 69 2.66 1.59 14.67
C THR A 69 1.42 1.89 13.82
N PRO A 70 0.30 1.18 14.01
CA PRO A 70 -0.95 1.57 13.36
C PRO A 70 -1.30 3.00 13.78
N ILE A 71 -1.84 3.79 12.85
CA ILE A 71 -2.31 5.15 13.15
C ILE A 71 -3.36 5.05 14.27
N LEU A 72 -2.94 5.43 15.48
CA LEU A 72 -3.63 5.26 16.76
C LEU A 72 -4.95 6.05 16.91
N ASP A 73 -5.46 6.67 15.85
CA ASP A 73 -6.62 7.57 15.93
C ASP A 73 -7.63 7.36 14.81
N SER A 74 -7.75 6.11 14.34
CA SER A 74 -8.67 5.73 13.26
C SER A 74 -10.13 6.05 13.63
N GLU A 75 -10.53 5.86 14.89
CA GLU A 75 -11.86 6.23 15.37
C GLU A 75 -12.16 7.72 15.26
N ARG A 76 -11.23 8.59 15.66
CA ARG A 76 -11.40 10.04 15.52
C ARG A 76 -11.41 10.47 14.06
N LEU A 77 -10.61 9.84 13.20
CA LEU A 77 -10.69 10.11 11.77
C LEU A 77 -12.07 9.74 11.20
N LEU A 78 -12.66 8.63 11.66
CA LEU A 78 -14.00 8.20 11.26
C LEU A 78 -15.11 9.17 11.71
N THR A 79 -14.90 9.98 12.76
CA THR A 79 -15.85 11.04 13.13
C THR A 79 -16.02 12.10 12.03
N ARG A 80 -15.00 12.28 11.17
CA ARG A 80 -15.03 13.23 10.04
C ARG A 80 -15.70 12.66 8.79
N VAL A 81 -15.98 11.36 8.77
CA VAL A 81 -16.60 10.67 7.64
C VAL A 81 -18.11 10.55 7.90
N PRO A 82 -18.95 11.24 7.10
CA PRO A 82 -20.40 11.18 7.28
C PRO A 82 -20.91 9.73 7.33
N ARG A 83 -21.82 9.46 8.26
CA ARG A 83 -22.58 8.21 8.26
C ARG A 83 -23.68 8.34 7.21
N ILE A 84 -23.66 7.43 6.26
CA ILE A 84 -24.74 7.23 5.28
C ILE A 84 -25.41 5.89 5.59
N CYS A 85 -26.64 5.69 5.11
CA CYS A 85 -27.35 4.42 5.24
C CYS A 85 -26.78 3.37 4.27
N ALA A 86 -25.53 2.95 4.50
CA ALA A 86 -24.82 1.94 3.72
C ALA A 86 -23.81 1.18 4.61
N SER A 87 -23.35 0.03 4.12
CA SER A 87 -22.24 -0.71 4.73
C SER A 87 -20.96 0.11 4.69
N ARG A 88 -20.13 -0.04 5.73
CA ARG A 88 -18.84 0.64 5.87
C ARG A 88 -17.75 -0.41 6.03
N LEU A 89 -16.72 -0.37 5.20
CA LEU A 89 -15.52 -1.20 5.35
C LEU A 89 -14.34 -0.28 5.58
N VAL A 90 -13.61 -0.51 6.67
CA VAL A 90 -12.48 0.32 7.10
C VAL A 90 -11.19 -0.46 6.91
N PHE A 91 -10.24 0.18 6.22
CA PHE A 91 -8.89 -0.33 6.04
C PHE A 91 -7.90 0.68 6.60
N VAL A 92 -7.04 0.23 7.52
CA VAL A 92 -5.97 1.04 8.12
C VAL A 92 -4.64 0.44 7.70
N ASP A 93 -3.81 1.22 7.02
CA ASP A 93 -2.50 0.80 6.52
C ASP A 93 -2.55 -0.52 5.71
N GLY A 94 -3.60 -0.69 4.92
CA GLY A 94 -3.83 -1.87 4.07
C GLY A 94 -4.45 -3.07 4.78
N ARG A 95 -4.81 -2.97 6.07
CA ARG A 95 -5.44 -4.05 6.85
C ARG A 95 -6.91 -3.74 7.14
N PHE A 96 -7.77 -4.74 6.94
CA PHE A 96 -9.19 -4.64 7.31
C PHE A 96 -9.35 -4.54 8.83
N GLN A 97 -10.19 -3.60 9.28
CA GLN A 97 -10.50 -3.39 10.70
C GLN A 97 -11.97 -3.73 10.96
N GLU A 98 -12.21 -4.93 11.49
CA GLU A 98 -13.56 -5.45 11.72
C GLU A 98 -14.35 -4.57 12.69
N GLU A 99 -13.73 -4.17 13.81
CA GLU A 99 -14.31 -3.36 14.89
C GLU A 99 -14.77 -1.97 14.40
N LEU A 100 -14.11 -1.45 13.37
CA LEU A 100 -14.43 -0.15 12.77
C LEU A 100 -15.37 -0.26 11.56
N SER A 101 -15.70 -1.48 11.15
CA SER A 101 -16.49 -1.78 9.97
C SER A 101 -17.93 -2.19 10.32
N THR A 102 -18.80 -2.05 9.33
CA THR A 102 -20.19 -2.54 9.35
C THR A 102 -20.44 -3.19 7.98
N PRO A 103 -19.96 -4.44 7.78
CA PRO A 103 -20.14 -5.14 6.51
C PRO A 103 -21.61 -5.48 6.25
N PRO A 104 -22.03 -5.68 4.99
CA PRO A 104 -23.38 -6.15 4.69
C PRO A 104 -23.59 -7.56 5.25
N THR A 105 -24.83 -7.90 5.58
CA THR A 105 -25.21 -9.14 6.27
C THR A 105 -24.75 -10.43 5.56
N ASN A 106 -24.50 -10.38 4.25
CA ASN A 106 -24.09 -11.50 3.42
C ASN A 106 -22.65 -11.41 2.89
N ALA A 107 -21.82 -10.49 3.40
CA ALA A 107 -20.43 -10.42 2.96
C ALA A 107 -19.66 -11.70 3.33
N ARG A 108 -18.88 -12.21 2.37
CA ARG A 108 -17.83 -13.20 2.59
C ARG A 108 -16.53 -12.59 2.07
N PHE A 109 -15.54 -12.47 2.94
CA PHE A 109 -14.21 -11.95 2.64
C PHE A 109 -13.18 -13.07 2.70
#